data_AF-A0A062U7L9-F1
#
_entry.id   AF-A0A062U7L9-F1
#
_cell.length_a   1.000
_cell.length_b   1.000
_cell.length_c   1.000
_cell.angle_alpha   90.00
_cell.angle_beta   90.00
_cell.angle_gamma   90.00
#
_symmetry.space_group_name_H-M   'P 1'
#
loop_
_entity.id
_entity.type
_entity.pdbx_description
1 polymer ?
#
loop_
_entity_poly.entity_id
_entity_poly.type
_entity_poly.pdbx_seq_one_letter_code
_entity_poly.pdbx_strand_id
1 'polypeptide(L)'
;MRIDLGNLPSNTALLHQLVRDMAVIVEHRDGEIERLQAIIKKLQRMQFGRSAERLDPDQLALGLEDLDADVGRIEESLPIAFTETTEPPPHRKPLPDHLLREEVRIDTDHAACPGCGGALHDMGESVSEMLDWVPAQLRVVRIIRPKYACRACGTMAQAPAPERVIAGGLATPA
;
A
#
# COMPACT_ATOMS: atom_id res chain seq x y z
N MET A 1 -50.55 5.88 22.05
CA MET A 1 -51.99 5.66 21.94
C MET A 1 -52.25 4.16 22.13
N ARG A 2 -52.79 3.73 23.26
CA ARG A 2 -53.24 2.33 23.44
C ARG A 2 -54.69 2.29 22.97
N ILE A 3 -54.92 1.65 21.83
CA ILE A 3 -56.28 1.36 21.36
C ILE A 3 -56.74 0.14 22.16
N ASP A 4 -57.89 0.25 22.81
CA ASP A 4 -58.50 -0.88 23.49
C ASP A 4 -59.11 -1.81 22.44
N LEU A 5 -58.48 -2.97 22.26
CA LEU A 5 -58.88 -3.98 21.27
C LEU A 5 -60.23 -4.63 21.63
N GLY A 6 -60.74 -4.43 22.85
CA GLY A 6 -62.03 -4.96 23.31
C GLY A 6 -63.24 -4.11 22.90
N ASN A 7 -63.06 -2.91 22.37
CA ASN A 7 -64.16 -1.99 22.01
C ASN A 7 -63.94 -1.36 20.62
N LEU A 8 -63.86 -2.21 19.60
CA LEU A 8 -63.69 -1.77 18.22
C LEU A 8 -65.06 -1.42 17.58
N PRO A 9 -65.13 -0.34 16.77
CA PRO A 9 -66.35 0.00 16.04
C PRO A 9 -66.76 -1.16 15.11
N SER A 10 -68.03 -1.56 15.12
CA SER A 10 -68.54 -2.63 14.24
C SER A 10 -68.74 -2.19 12.79
N ASN A 11 -68.59 -0.88 12.50
CA ASN A 11 -68.72 -0.33 11.15
C ASN A 11 -67.41 -0.50 10.37
N THR A 12 -67.47 -1.23 9.26
CA THR A 12 -66.32 -1.54 8.39
C THR A 12 -65.63 -0.29 7.82
N ALA A 13 -66.37 0.79 7.55
CA ALA A 13 -65.80 2.04 7.05
C ALA A 13 -64.91 2.73 8.10
N LEU A 14 -65.34 2.73 9.37
CA LEU A 14 -64.57 3.30 10.49
C LEU A 14 -63.33 2.46 10.80
N LEU A 15 -63.43 1.13 10.71
CA LEU A 15 -62.28 0.24 10.85
C LEU A 15 -61.23 0.49 9.76
N HIS A 16 -61.65 0.64 8.50
CA HIS A 16 -60.72 0.93 7.40
C HIS A 16 -60.02 2.28 7.55
N GLN A 17 -60.69 3.31 8.10
CA GLN A 17 -60.06 4.59 8.41
C GLN A 17 -59.03 4.44 9.53
N LEU A 18 -59.39 3.77 10.62
CA LEU A 18 -58.51 3.55 11.76
C LEU A 18 -57.26 2.74 11.38
N VAL A 19 -57.38 1.75 10.50
CA VAL A 19 -56.23 0.99 9.96
C VAL A 19 -55.30 1.87 9.13
N ARG A 20 -55.83 2.79 8.30
CA ARG A 20 -54.99 3.73 7.54
C ARG A 20 -54.26 4.71 8.46
N ASP A 21 -54.95 5.25 9.45
CA ASP A 21 -54.35 6.16 10.43
C ASP A 21 -53.25 5.45 11.23
N MET A 22 -53.47 4.18 11.61
CA MET A 22 -52.45 3.36 12.25
C MET A 22 -51.26 3.09 11.33
N ALA A 23 -51.48 2.80 10.05
CA ALA A 23 -50.39 2.58 9.09
C ALA A 23 -49.49 3.82 8.97
N VAL A 24 -50.08 5.01 8.88
CA VAL A 24 -49.32 6.28 8.85
C VAL A 24 -48.53 6.49 10.14
N ILE A 25 -49.11 6.17 11.30
CA ILE A 25 -48.41 6.28 12.59
C ILE A 25 -47.26 5.28 12.69
N VAL A 26 -47.42 4.06 12.18
CA VAL A 26 -46.38 3.04 12.16
C VAL A 26 -45.22 3.49 11.26
N GLU A 27 -45.50 3.93 10.04
CA GLU A 27 -44.48 4.45 9.12
C GLU A 27 -43.68 5.61 9.74
N HIS A 28 -44.37 6.55 10.40
CA HIS A 28 -43.70 7.66 11.09
C HIS A 28 -42.80 7.17 12.23
N ARG A 29 -43.26 6.19 13.02
CA ARG A 29 -42.48 5.63 14.13
C ARG A 29 -41.28 4.83 13.65
N ASP A 30 -41.42 4.06 12.58
CA ASP A 30 -40.32 3.30 12.00
C ASP A 30 -39.23 4.25 11.48
N GLY A 31 -39.61 5.35 10.81
CA GLY A 31 -38.66 6.39 10.40
C GLY A 31 -37.92 7.05 11.57
N GLU A 32 -38.61 7.32 12.68
CA GLU A 32 -37.96 7.85 13.90
C GLU A 32 -37.03 6.81 14.56
N ILE A 33 -37.41 5.53 14.56
CA ILE A 33 -36.55 4.45 15.06
C ILE A 33 -35.28 4.35 14.23
N GLU A 34 -35.39 4.35 12.90
CA GLU A 34 -34.23 4.31 12.00
C GLU A 34 -33.30 5.51 12.23
N ARG A 35 -33.87 6.71 12.35
CA ARG A 35 -33.14 7.93 12.67
C ARG A 35 -32.38 7.83 13.99
N LEU A 36 -33.04 7.38 15.05
CA LEU A 36 -32.44 7.25 16.38
C LEU A 36 -31.36 6.16 16.39
N GLN A 37 -31.59 5.03 15.74
CA GLN A 37 -30.59 3.96 15.59
C GLN A 37 -29.35 4.45 14.85
N ALA A 38 -29.51 5.22 13.77
CA ALA A 38 -28.39 5.81 13.05
C ALA A 38 -27.57 6.77 13.93
N ILE A 39 -28.23 7.60 14.75
CA ILE A 39 -27.58 8.50 15.69
C ILE A 39 -26.81 7.72 16.76
N ILE A 40 -27.43 6.70 17.36
CA ILE A 40 -26.79 5.85 18.38
C ILE A 40 -25.54 5.17 17.78
N LYS A 41 -25.64 4.59 16.58
CA LYS A 41 -24.51 3.96 15.91
C LYS A 41 -23.38 4.95 15.64
N LYS A 42 -23.70 6.20 15.28
CA LYS A 42 -22.69 7.26 15.11
C LYS A 42 -22.03 7.62 16.44
N LEU A 43 -22.80 7.78 17.52
CA LEU A 43 -22.28 8.06 18.86
C LEU A 43 -21.39 6.93 19.39
N GLN A 44 -21.81 5.68 19.22
CA GLN A 44 -21.01 4.50 19.58
C GLN A 44 -19.68 4.47 18.81
N ARG A 45 -19.67 4.75 17.51
CA ARG A 45 -18.43 4.86 16.74
C ARG A 45 -17.54 6.01 17.21
N MET A 46 -18.10 7.14 17.61
CA MET A 46 -17.31 8.26 18.14
C MET A 46 -16.74 7.96 19.52
N GLN A 47 -17.49 7.26 20.39
CA GLN A 47 -17.09 6.94 21.76
C GLN A 47 -16.13 5.74 21.83
N PHE A 48 -16.40 4.69 21.06
CA PHE A 48 -15.67 3.42 21.11
C PHE A 48 -14.77 3.18 19.90
N GLY A 49 -14.92 3.93 18.79
CA GLY A 49 -14.10 3.73 17.59
C GLY A 49 -12.62 4.06 17.80
N ARG A 50 -12.30 5.15 18.51
CA ARG A 50 -10.91 5.47 18.90
C ARG A 50 -10.36 4.52 19.97
N SER A 51 -11.24 3.89 20.75
CA SER A 51 -10.91 2.91 21.79
C SER A 51 -10.61 1.54 21.20
N ALA A 52 -11.26 1.18 20.08
CA ALA A 52 -11.00 -0.05 19.33
C ALA A 52 -9.68 -0.03 18.54
N GLU A 53 -9.10 1.16 18.30
CA GLU A 53 -7.75 1.32 17.75
C GLU A 53 -6.65 1.30 18.83
N ARG A 54 -7.03 1.41 20.10
CA ARG A 54 -6.14 1.26 21.25
C ARG A 54 -6.27 -0.14 21.80
N LEU A 55 -5.47 -1.06 21.27
CA LEU A 55 -5.31 -2.37 21.89
C LEU A 55 -4.66 -2.17 23.27
N ASP A 56 -5.30 -2.75 24.28
CA ASP A 56 -4.74 -2.75 25.63
C ASP A 56 -3.41 -3.53 25.63
N PRO A 57 -2.35 -3.06 26.30
CA PRO A 57 -1.05 -3.74 26.31
C PRO A 57 -1.13 -5.20 26.76
N ASP A 58 -2.04 -5.55 27.68
CA ASP A 58 -2.20 -6.92 28.15
C ASP A 58 -2.88 -7.79 27.08
N GLN A 59 -3.78 -7.23 26.26
CA GLN A 59 -4.35 -7.92 25.10
C GLN A 59 -3.33 -8.14 23.98
N LEU A 60 -2.37 -7.23 23.82
CA LEU A 60 -1.25 -7.43 22.90
C LEU A 60 -0.31 -8.53 23.37
N ALA A 61 0.00 -8.58 24.66
CA ALA A 61 0.82 -9.63 25.26
C ALA A 61 0.20 -11.03 25.03
N LEU A 62 -1.11 -11.18 25.26
CA LEU A 62 -1.83 -12.42 24.98
C LEU A 62 -1.75 -12.83 23.50
N GLY A 63 -1.90 -11.89 22.58
CA GLY A 63 -1.78 -12.17 21.14
C GLY A 63 -0.36 -12.57 20.71
N LEU A 64 0.67 -12.07 21.40
CA LEU A 64 2.05 -12.47 21.14
C LEU A 64 2.33 -13.89 21.69
N GLU A 65 1.82 -14.23 22.87
CA GLU A 65 1.95 -15.58 23.44
C GLU A 65 1.29 -16.64 22.56
N ASP A 66 0.11 -16.37 21.99
CA ASP A 66 -0.57 -17.27 21.05
C ASP A 66 0.26 -17.50 19.77
N LEU A 67 0.88 -16.44 19.24
CA LEU A 67 1.76 -16.51 18.06
C LEU A 67 3.03 -17.32 18.36
N ASP A 68 3.66 -17.12 19.51
CA ASP A 68 4.84 -17.88 19.92
C ASP A 68 4.50 -19.38 20.07
N ALA A 69 3.31 -19.71 20.58
CA ALA A 69 2.82 -21.09 20.67
C ALA A 69 2.53 -21.72 19.29
N ASP A 70 2.05 -20.93 18.32
CA ASP A 70 1.90 -21.37 16.93
C ASP A 70 3.27 -21.65 16.28
N VAL A 71 4.25 -20.75 16.47
CA VAL A 71 5.62 -20.93 15.97
C VAL A 71 6.25 -22.20 16.55
N GLY A 72 6.16 -22.40 17.87
CA GLY A 72 6.71 -23.61 18.50
C GLY A 72 6.10 -24.91 17.97
N ARG A 73 4.79 -24.92 17.67
CA ARG A 73 4.13 -26.08 17.03
C ARG A 73 4.63 -26.34 15.61
N ILE A 74 4.87 -25.28 14.83
CA ILE A 74 5.43 -25.41 13.48
C ILE A 74 6.84 -25.98 13.57
N GLU A 75 7.69 -25.45 14.45
CA GLU A 75 9.06 -25.93 14.66
C GLU A 75 9.11 -27.41 15.08
N GLU A 76 8.22 -27.84 15.97
CA GLU A 76 8.15 -29.24 16.42
C GLU A 76 7.65 -30.19 15.30
N SER A 77 6.83 -29.69 14.38
CA SER A 77 6.30 -30.47 13.26
C SER A 77 7.25 -30.60 12.06
N LEU A 78 8.32 -29.80 12.02
CA LEU A 78 9.30 -29.85 10.95
C LEU A 78 10.32 -30.97 11.21
N PRO A 79 10.46 -31.97 10.31
CA PRO A 79 11.53 -32.95 10.45
C PRO A 79 12.88 -32.23 10.39
N ILE A 80 13.74 -32.50 11.37
CA ILE A 80 15.10 -31.93 11.47
C ILE A 80 15.92 -32.40 10.25
N ALA A 81 15.82 -31.66 9.17
CA ALA A 81 16.72 -31.68 8.04
C ALA A 81 17.02 -30.22 7.68
N PHE A 82 17.61 -29.49 8.64
CA PHE A 82 18.35 -28.28 8.32
C PHE A 82 19.64 -28.72 7.60
N THR A 83 19.52 -29.02 6.32
CA THR A 83 20.62 -28.63 5.43
C THR A 83 20.57 -27.11 5.43
N GLU A 84 21.54 -26.47 6.08
CA GLU A 84 21.84 -25.07 5.87
C GLU A 84 22.27 -24.90 4.40
N THR A 85 21.30 -24.89 3.50
CA THR A 85 21.47 -24.21 2.22
C THR A 85 21.65 -22.76 2.61
N THR A 86 22.90 -22.31 2.60
CA THR A 86 23.28 -20.91 2.47
C THR A 86 22.67 -20.45 1.15
N GLU A 87 21.38 -20.09 1.18
CA GLU A 87 20.75 -19.48 0.04
C GLU A 87 21.54 -18.20 -0.25
N PRO A 88 22.07 -18.04 -1.47
CA PRO A 88 22.73 -16.81 -1.82
C PRO A 88 21.75 -15.65 -1.61
N PRO A 89 22.24 -14.47 -1.18
CA PRO A 89 21.37 -13.33 -0.93
C PRO A 89 20.46 -13.11 -2.13
N PRO A 90 19.17 -12.82 -1.92
CA PRO A 90 18.20 -12.75 -3.01
C PRO A 90 18.65 -11.73 -4.05
N HIS A 91 19.14 -12.22 -5.18
CA HIS A 91 19.49 -11.39 -6.32
C HIS A 91 18.21 -10.90 -6.95
N ARG A 92 18.12 -9.59 -7.18
CA ARG A 92 16.96 -8.99 -7.84
C ARG A 92 16.86 -9.58 -9.24
N LYS A 93 15.67 -10.12 -9.56
CA LYS A 93 15.36 -10.59 -10.91
C LYS A 93 15.39 -9.40 -11.87
N PRO A 94 15.94 -9.55 -13.08
CA PRO A 94 15.89 -8.51 -14.09
C PRO A 94 14.45 -8.18 -14.47
N LEU A 95 14.24 -6.99 -15.04
CA LEU A 95 12.93 -6.60 -15.55
C LEU A 95 12.54 -7.48 -16.75
N PRO A 96 11.24 -7.76 -16.96
CA PRO A 96 10.80 -8.64 -18.04
C PRO A 96 11.21 -8.16 -19.44
N ASP A 97 11.62 -9.10 -20.29
CA ASP A 97 12.16 -8.78 -21.61
C ASP A 97 11.15 -8.22 -22.62
N HIS A 98 9.87 -8.50 -22.42
CA HIS A 98 8.78 -8.04 -23.29
C HIS A 98 8.46 -6.55 -23.11
N LEU A 99 8.99 -5.89 -22.07
CA LEU A 99 8.80 -4.46 -21.87
C LEU A 99 9.69 -3.66 -22.83
N LEU A 100 9.14 -2.59 -23.40
CA LEU A 100 9.87 -1.69 -24.28
C LEU A 100 11.02 -1.03 -23.51
N ARG A 101 12.24 -1.07 -24.06
CA ARG A 101 13.43 -0.44 -23.46
C ARG A 101 13.77 0.85 -24.18
N GLU A 102 13.84 1.95 -23.44
CA GLU A 102 14.31 3.25 -23.93
C GLU A 102 15.69 3.54 -23.35
N GLU A 103 16.67 3.79 -24.22
CA GLU A 103 18.04 4.05 -23.79
C GLU A 103 18.28 5.55 -23.58
N VAL A 104 18.67 5.92 -22.36
CA VAL A 104 19.01 7.29 -21.99
C VAL A 104 20.48 7.33 -21.61
N ARG A 105 21.31 7.93 -22.48
CA ARG A 105 22.73 8.12 -22.21
C ARG A 105 22.94 9.47 -21.51
N ILE A 106 23.47 9.44 -20.29
CA ILE A 106 23.81 10.65 -19.52
C ILE A 106 25.32 10.78 -19.51
N ASP A 107 25.82 11.71 -20.31
CA ASP A 107 27.25 12.00 -20.42
C ASP A 107 27.72 12.98 -19.34
N THR A 108 29.03 13.06 -19.14
CA THR A 108 29.63 13.95 -18.15
C THR A 108 29.70 15.38 -18.71
N ASP A 109 29.39 16.38 -17.89
CA ASP A 109 29.45 17.81 -18.28
C ASP A 109 30.88 18.31 -18.59
N HIS A 110 31.89 17.50 -18.31
CA HIS A 110 33.29 17.87 -18.40
C HIS A 110 33.89 17.33 -19.70
N ALA A 111 34.19 18.21 -20.66
CA ALA A 111 34.93 17.85 -21.87
C ALA A 111 36.41 17.51 -21.60
N ALA A 112 36.96 17.98 -20.47
CA ALA A 112 38.33 17.76 -20.04
C ALA A 112 38.38 17.42 -18.55
N CYS A 113 39.51 16.85 -18.09
CA CYS A 113 39.63 16.40 -16.71
C CYS A 113 39.41 17.56 -15.71
N PRO A 114 38.47 17.44 -14.75
CA PRO A 114 38.18 18.50 -13.79
C PRO A 114 39.37 18.84 -12.86
N GLY A 115 40.29 17.89 -12.65
CA GLY A 115 41.47 18.11 -11.82
C GLY A 115 42.64 18.82 -12.51
N CYS A 116 42.96 18.47 -13.77
CA CYS A 116 44.20 18.92 -14.43
C CYS A 116 44.00 19.46 -15.86
N GLY A 117 42.77 19.46 -16.39
CA GLY A 117 42.47 19.86 -17.77
C GLY A 117 42.95 18.90 -18.86
N GLY A 118 43.52 17.74 -18.50
CA GLY A 118 43.98 16.74 -19.47
C GLY A 118 42.84 15.99 -20.18
N ALA A 119 43.19 15.25 -21.24
CA ALA A 119 42.24 14.46 -22.01
C ALA A 119 41.63 13.30 -21.19
N LEU A 120 40.31 13.18 -21.23
CA LEU A 120 39.54 12.10 -20.64
C LEU A 120 39.49 10.90 -21.59
N HIS A 121 39.61 9.69 -21.03
CA HIS A 121 39.56 8.44 -21.78
C HIS A 121 38.42 7.56 -21.24
N ASP A 122 37.74 6.84 -22.13
CA ASP A 122 36.68 5.90 -21.77
C ASP A 122 37.22 4.76 -20.88
N MET A 123 36.57 4.55 -19.73
CA MET A 123 36.86 3.50 -18.74
C MET A 123 35.73 2.47 -18.64
N GLY A 124 34.64 2.66 -19.38
CA GLY A 124 33.46 1.78 -19.39
C GLY A 124 32.20 2.56 -19.09
N GLU A 125 31.12 1.87 -18.75
CA GLU A 125 29.82 2.48 -18.48
C GLU A 125 29.14 1.80 -17.29
N SER A 126 28.29 2.54 -16.59
CA SER A 126 27.34 1.95 -15.64
C SER A 126 25.94 1.98 -16.24
N VAL A 127 25.27 0.84 -16.23
CA VAL A 127 23.91 0.67 -16.74
C VAL A 127 22.97 0.45 -15.57
N SER A 128 21.87 1.20 -15.53
CA SER A 128 20.80 1.00 -14.55
C SER A 128 19.45 1.03 -15.22
N GLU A 129 18.60 0.06 -14.89
CA GLU A 129 17.22 0.01 -15.39
C GLU A 129 16.26 0.61 -14.36
N MET A 130 15.23 1.29 -14.87
CA MET A 130 14.07 1.76 -14.10
C MET A 130 12.79 1.45 -14.87
N LEU A 131 11.72 1.14 -14.14
CA LEU A 131 10.39 0.91 -14.68
C LEU A 131 9.61 2.22 -14.68
N ASP A 132 9.15 2.62 -15.85
CA ASP A 132 8.41 3.85 -16.09
C ASP A 132 6.99 3.56 -16.56
N TRP A 133 6.05 4.35 -16.06
CA TRP A 133 4.64 4.22 -16.40
C TRP A 133 4.24 5.36 -17.33
N VAL A 134 3.84 4.98 -18.54
CA VAL A 134 3.20 5.87 -19.50
C VAL A 134 1.73 5.47 -19.55
N PRO A 135 0.76 6.39 -19.66
CA PRO A 135 -0.64 6.02 -19.77
C PRO A 135 -0.86 4.91 -20.81
N ALA A 136 -1.39 3.77 -20.36
CA ALA A 136 -1.61 2.53 -21.11
C ALA A 136 -0.39 1.61 -21.39
N GLN A 137 0.84 1.96 -21.00
CA GLN A 137 2.03 1.12 -21.25
C GLN A 137 3.09 1.21 -20.13
N LEU A 138 3.76 0.09 -19.85
CA LEU A 138 4.98 0.06 -19.03
C LEU A 138 6.19 0.01 -19.95
N ARG A 139 7.17 0.88 -19.69
CA ARG A 139 8.47 0.86 -20.38
C ARG A 139 9.60 0.80 -19.37
N VAL A 140 10.76 0.35 -19.82
CA VAL A 140 11.99 0.30 -19.04
C VAL A 140 12.92 1.39 -19.54
N VAL A 141 13.27 2.33 -18.68
CA VAL A 141 14.28 3.36 -18.97
C VAL A 141 15.65 2.78 -18.60
N ARG A 142 16.46 2.47 -19.62
CA ARG A 142 17.82 1.96 -19.48
C ARG A 142 18.79 3.13 -19.49
N ILE A 143 19.27 3.50 -18.32
CA ILE A 143 20.17 4.64 -18.15
C ILE A 143 21.62 4.18 -18.25
N ILE A 144 22.34 4.73 -19.22
CA ILE A 144 23.75 4.45 -19.50
C ILE A 144 24.56 5.69 -19.09
N ARG A 145 25.45 5.53 -18.12
CA ARG A 145 26.37 6.60 -17.68
C ARG A 145 27.81 6.19 -17.97
N PRO A 146 28.43 6.75 -19.02
CA PRO A 146 29.84 6.52 -19.31
C PRO A 146 30.73 6.95 -18.16
N LYS A 147 31.84 6.23 -17.97
CA LYS A 147 32.90 6.53 -17.02
C LYS A 147 34.12 6.95 -17.79
N TYR A 148 34.65 8.11 -17.45
CA TYR A 148 35.89 8.61 -17.99
C TYR A 148 36.97 8.65 -16.92
N ALA A 149 38.22 8.47 -17.32
CA ALA A 149 39.37 8.64 -16.45
C ALA A 149 40.47 9.44 -17.11
N CYS A 150 41.16 10.24 -16.30
CA CYS A 150 42.35 10.96 -16.73
C CYS A 150 43.60 10.14 -16.45
N ARG A 151 44.44 9.94 -17.48
CA ARG A 151 45.74 9.26 -17.33
C ARG A 151 46.80 10.10 -16.62
N ALA A 152 46.67 11.42 -16.63
CA ALA A 152 47.67 12.32 -16.05
C ALA A 152 47.58 12.42 -14.52
N CYS A 153 46.37 12.43 -13.96
CA CYS A 153 46.16 12.61 -12.52
C CYS A 153 45.26 11.54 -11.88
N GLY A 154 44.76 10.56 -12.65
CA GLY A 154 43.92 9.47 -12.14
C GLY A 154 42.48 9.86 -11.78
N THR A 155 42.07 11.11 -12.02
CA THR A 155 40.71 11.58 -11.71
C THR A 155 39.69 10.88 -12.60
N MET A 156 38.61 10.37 -11.99
CA MET A 156 37.46 9.81 -12.69
C MET A 156 36.38 10.88 -12.85
N ALA A 157 35.75 10.90 -14.02
CA ALA A 157 34.64 11.78 -14.34
C ALA A 157 33.47 10.91 -14.82
N GLN A 158 32.31 11.07 -14.19
CA GLN A 158 31.08 10.34 -14.52
C GLN A 158 29.90 11.22 -14.14
N ALA A 159 28.85 11.23 -14.95
CA ALA A 159 27.60 11.91 -14.63
C ALA A 159 26.97 11.37 -13.33
N PRO A 160 26.37 12.23 -12.48
CA PRO A 160 25.70 11.79 -11.26
C PRO A 160 24.57 10.79 -11.58
N ALA A 161 24.25 9.91 -10.62
CA ALA A 161 23.15 8.98 -10.78
C ALA A 161 21.82 9.76 -10.68
N PRO A 162 20.82 9.47 -11.52
CA PRO A 162 19.50 10.08 -11.40
C PRO A 162 18.88 9.80 -10.03
N GLU A 163 18.14 10.79 -9.53
CA GLU A 163 17.42 10.65 -8.26
C GLU A 163 16.36 9.56 -8.36
N ARG A 164 16.18 8.83 -7.26
CA ARG A 164 15.16 7.78 -7.11
C ARG A 164 14.28 8.12 -5.93
N VAL A 165 12.96 7.95 -6.08
CA VAL A 165 11.97 8.20 -5.03
C VAL A 165 12.25 7.35 -3.79
N ILE A 166 12.69 6.10 -4.01
CA ILE A 166 13.05 5.15 -2.95
C ILE A 166 14.47 4.67 -3.22
N ALA A 167 15.31 4.58 -2.18
CA ALA A 167 16.66 4.06 -2.29
C ALA A 167 16.64 2.63 -2.84
N GLY A 168 17.26 2.44 -4.01
CA GLY A 168 17.22 1.16 -4.73
C GLY A 168 15.83 0.78 -5.25
N GLY A 169 14.84 1.68 -5.30
CA GLY A 169 13.58 1.44 -5.98
C GLY A 169 13.77 1.32 -7.50
N LEU A 170 12.90 0.60 -8.18
CA LEU A 170 12.89 0.49 -9.65
C LEU A 170 12.02 1.55 -10.32
N ALA A 171 11.09 2.16 -9.60
CA ALA A 171 10.18 3.16 -10.16
C ALA A 171 10.92 4.45 -10.51
N THR A 172 10.62 5.01 -11.68
CA THR A 172 10.97 6.37 -12.03
C THR A 172 10.20 7.39 -11.18
N PRO A 173 10.76 8.57 -10.89
CA PRO A 173 9.96 9.72 -10.49
C PRO A 173 9.13 10.15 -11.71
N ALA A 174 7.80 10.04 -11.60
CA ALA A 174 6.85 10.36 -12.69
C ALA A 174 6.92 11.82 -13.13
#